data_AF-A0A9Q7F9I0-F1
#
_entry.id   AF-A0A9Q7F9I0-F1
#
_cell.length_a   1.000
_cell.length_b   1.000
_cell.length_c   1.000
_cell.angle_alpha   90.00
_cell.angle_beta   90.00
_cell.angle_gamma   90.00
#
_symmetry.space_group_name_H-M   'P 1'
#
loop_
_entity.id
_entity.type
_entity.pdbx_description
1 polymer ?
#
loop_
_entity_poly.entity_id
_entity_poly.type
_entity_poly.pdbx_seq_one_letter_code
_entity_poly.pdbx_strand_id
1 'polypeptide(L)' 'MTPARFNECLLHIRWTPINLASALQCDLSWVEALEVGAVEVPAALGEWLETLARCHEANETPKAFRGRGQD' A
#
# COMPACT_ATOMS: atom_id res chain seq x y z
N MET A 1 -13.42 -2.66 3.08
CA MET A 1 -12.17 -3.14 3.73
C MET A 1 -12.02 -2.41 5.06
N THR A 2 -11.52 -3.06 6.11
CA THR A 2 -11.24 -2.38 7.40
C THR A 2 -9.96 -1.54 7.33
N PRO A 3 -9.83 -0.47 8.13
CA PRO A 3 -8.59 0.34 8.18
C PRO A 3 -7.34 -0.48 8.51
N ALA A 4 -7.44 -1.47 9.40
CA ALA A 4 -6.30 -2.35 9.72
C ALA A 4 -5.80 -3.12 8.49
N ARG A 5 -6.72 -3.72 7.72
CA ARG A 5 -6.38 -4.43 6.47
C ARG A 5 -5.88 -3.48 5.37
N PHE A 6 -6.39 -2.26 5.30
CA PHE A 6 -5.88 -1.23 4.37
C PHE A 6 -4.41 -0.92 4.64
N ASN A 7 -4.07 -0.67 5.91
CA ASN A 7 -2.70 -0.48 6.37
C ASN A 7 -1.82 -1.70 6.06
N GLU A 8 -2.32 -2.89 6.32
CA GLU A 8 -1.59 -4.13 6.02
C GLU A 8 -1.28 -4.27 4.52
N CYS A 9 -2.22 -3.96 3.63
CA CYS A 9 -1.99 -3.99 2.19
C CYS A 9 -0.86 -3.03 1.77
N LEU A 10 -0.85 -1.80 2.32
CA LEU A 10 0.21 -0.82 2.06
C LEU A 10 1.58 -1.31 2.57
N LEU A 11 1.61 -1.93 3.74
CA LEU A 11 2.84 -2.51 4.31
C LEU A 11 3.39 -3.65 3.44
N HIS A 12 2.54 -4.53 2.92
CA HIS A 12 2.96 -5.63 2.04
C HIS A 12 3.63 -5.12 0.76
N ILE A 13 3.07 -4.07 0.17
CA ILE A 13 3.61 -3.44 -1.04
C ILE A 13 4.65 -2.35 -0.76
N ARG A 14 5.04 -2.16 0.51
CA ARG A 14 6.04 -1.18 0.97
C ARG A 14 5.68 0.27 0.60
N TRP A 15 4.39 0.60 0.56
CA TRP A 15 3.90 1.95 0.31
C TRP A 15 3.54 2.66 1.61
N THR A 16 3.76 3.98 1.61
CA THR A 16 3.21 4.93 2.58
C THR A 16 1.92 5.56 2.02
N PRO A 17 1.12 6.26 2.85
CA PRO A 17 -0.02 7.06 2.36
C PRO A 17 0.36 8.02 1.23
N ILE A 18 1.56 8.61 1.27
CA ILE A 18 2.08 9.50 0.22
C ILE A 18 2.24 8.76 -1.10
N ASN A 19 2.74 7.52 -1.09
CA ASN A 19 2.88 6.72 -2.31
C ASN A 19 1.52 6.42 -2.94
N LEU A 20 0.52 6.08 -2.13
CA LEU A 20 -0.83 5.81 -2.62
C LEU A 20 -1.50 7.08 -3.17
N ALA A 21 -1.40 8.20 -2.45
CA ALA A 21 -1.93 9.49 -2.92
C ALA A 21 -1.30 9.90 -4.25
N SER A 22 0.02 9.69 -4.41
CA SER A 22 0.72 9.92 -5.67
C SER A 22 0.25 8.99 -6.79
N ALA A 23 0.07 7.70 -6.52
CA ALA A 23 -0.39 6.71 -7.50
C ALA A 23 -1.82 6.98 -8.00
N LEU A 24 -2.70 7.45 -7.11
CA LEU A 24 -4.09 7.80 -7.43
C LEU A 24 -4.26 9.23 -7.94
N GLN A 25 -3.22 10.06 -7.83
CA GLN A 25 -3.27 11.50 -8.09
C GLN A 25 -4.40 12.18 -7.31
N CYS A 26 -4.52 11.86 -6.02
CA CYS A 26 -5.55 12.39 -5.12
C CYS A 26 -4.95 13.07 -3.89
N ASP A 27 -5.80 13.67 -3.07
CA ASP A 27 -5.37 14.35 -1.86
C ASP A 27 -4.82 13.38 -0.82
N LEU A 28 -3.67 13.73 -0.23
CA LEU A 28 -3.05 12.95 0.85
C LEU A 28 -3.98 12.84 2.07
N SER A 29 -4.66 13.93 2.42
CA SER A 29 -5.57 13.97 3.57
C SER A 29 -6.73 12.98 3.44
N TRP A 30 -7.20 12.70 2.22
CA TRP A 30 -8.21 11.67 1.98
C TRP A 30 -7.64 10.27 2.23
N VAL A 31 -6.40 10.01 1.83
CA VAL A 31 -5.72 8.74 2.08
C VAL A 31 -5.45 8.54 3.58
N GLU A 32 -5.00 9.56 4.29
CA GLU A 32 -4.83 9.51 5.75
C GLU A 32 -6.16 9.27 6.47
N ALA A 33 -7.27 9.83 5.97
CA ALA A 33 -8.60 9.56 6.51
C ALA A 33 -9.05 8.10 6.31
N LEU A 34 -8.69 7.47 5.17
CA LEU A 34 -8.90 6.03 4.96
C LEU A 34 -8.08 5.19 5.94
N GLU A 35 -6.84 5.59 6.18
CA GLU A 35 -5.88 4.89 7.06
C GLU A 35 -6.39 4.77 8.50
N VAL A 36 -6.99 5.84 9.02
CA VAL A 36 -7.54 5.89 10.38
C VAL A 36 -9.02 5.48 10.45
N GLY A 37 -9.64 5.16 9.31
CA GLY A 37 -11.06 4.80 9.24
C GLY A 37 -12.03 5.95 9.47
N ALA A 38 -11.60 7.20 9.29
CA ALA A 38 -12.47 8.36 9.31
C ALA A 38 -13.39 8.41 8.07
N VAL A 39 -12.98 7.78 6.97
CA VAL A 39 -13.83 7.53 5.79
C VAL A 39 -13.74 6.07 5.38
N GLU A 40 -14.81 5.56 4.77
CA GLU A 40 -14.83 4.19 4.28
C GLU A 40 -13.95 4.02 3.04
N VAL A 41 -13.27 2.87 2.95
CA VAL A 41 -12.49 2.49 1.78
C VAL A 41 -13.41 2.10 0.62
N PRO A 42 -13.35 2.79 -0.53
CA PRO A 42 -14.11 2.41 -1.72
C PRO A 42 -13.81 0.96 -2.10
N ALA A 43 -14.86 0.17 -2.42
CA ALA A 43 -14.72 -1.26 -2.69
C ALA A 43 -13.68 -1.57 -3.79
N ALA A 44 -13.75 -0.85 -4.92
CA ALA A 44 -12.81 -1.02 -6.03
C ALA A 44 -11.35 -0.70 -5.65
N LEU A 45 -11.14 0.32 -4.80
CA LEU A 45 -9.80 0.63 -4.27
C LEU A 45 -9.30 -0.49 -3.36
N GLY A 46 -10.18 -1.02 -2.50
CA GLY A 46 -9.85 -2.15 -1.63
C GLY A 46 -9.47 -3.40 -2.43
N GLU A 47 -10.24 -3.77 -3.46
CA GLU A 47 -9.96 -4.93 -4.32
C GLU A 47 -8.62 -4.79 -5.06
N TRP A 48 -8.32 -3.58 -5.53
CA TRP A 48 -7.06 -3.28 -6.20
C TRP A 48 -5.86 -3.43 -5.24
N LEU A 49 -5.93 -2.84 -4.04
CA LEU A 49 -4.88 -2.94 -3.02
C LEU A 49 -4.65 -4.39 -2.57
N GLU A 50 -5.72 -5.16 -2.37
CA GLU A 50 -5.63 -6.60 -2.04
C GLU A 50 -4.90 -7.39 -3.12
N THR A 51 -5.17 -7.07 -4.39
CA THR A 51 -4.53 -7.75 -5.52
C THR A 51 -3.04 -7.45 -5.55
N LEU A 52 -2.64 -6.20 -5.32
CA LEU A 52 -1.23 -5.82 -5.24
C LEU A 52 -0.53 -6.47 -4.04
N ALA A 53 -1.16 -6.46 -2.87
CA ALA A 53 -0.62 -7.09 -1.67
C ALA A 53 -0.36 -8.59 -1.88
N ARG A 54 -1.34 -9.34 -2.40
CA ARG A 54 -1.19 -10.77 -2.71
C ARG A 54 -0.09 -11.04 -3.74
N CYS A 55 0.01 -10.21 -4.78
CA CYS A 55 1.10 -10.32 -5.75
C CYS A 55 2.47 -10.13 -5.07
N HIS A 56 2.59 -9.17 -4.15
CA HIS A 56 3.83 -8.88 -3.47
C HIS A 56 4.21 -9.94 -2.43
N GLU A 57 3.24 -10.53 -1.74
CA GLU A 57 3.43 -11.68 -0.84
C GLU A 57 3.92 -12.92 -1.60
N ALA A 58 3.35 -13.17 -2.80
CA ALA A 58 3.72 -14.31 -3.63
C ALA A 58 5.11 -14.17 -4.29
N ASN A 59 5.67 -12.96 -4.33
CA ASN A 59 6.94 -12.67 -4.99
C ASN A 59 7.94 -12.08 -4.00
N GLU A 60 8.82 -12.93 -3.46
CA GLU A 60 9.88 -12.49 -2.54
C GLU A 60 10.74 -11.38 -3.18
N THR A 61 11.20 -10.44 -2.36
CA THR A 61 12.17 -9.42 -2.80
C THR A 61 13.44 -10.09 -3.34
N PRO A 62 13.91 -9.73 -4.56
CA PRO A 62 15.10 -10.33 -5.13
C PRO A 62 16.34 -10.16 -4.23
N LYS A 63 16.86 -11.27 -3.70
CA LYS A 63 17.98 -11.26 -2.74
C LYS A 63 19.32 -10.86 -3.37
N ALA A 64 19.44 -10.97 -4.70
CA ALA A 64 20.66 -10.70 -5.45
C ALA A 64 21.18 -9.24 -5.34
N PHE A 65 20.32 -8.30 -4.95
CA PHE A 65 20.65 -6.87 -4.83
C PHE A 65 20.91 -6.41 -3.39
N ARG A 66 20.71 -7.28 -2.39
CA ARG A 66 20.94 -6.92 -0.99
C ARG A 66 22.42 -6.54 -0.80
N GLY A 67 22.67 -5.36 -0.25
CA GLY A 67 24.01 -4.85 0.05
C GLY A 67 24.80 -4.32 -1.14
N ARG A 68 24.22 -4.28 -2.36
CA ARG A 68 24.90 -3.65 -3.51
C ARG A 68 24.89 -2.12 -3.38
N GLY A 69 26.00 -1.47 -3.74
CA GLY A 69 26.13 -0.01 -3.74
C GLY A 69 26.28 0.61 -2.36
N GLN A 70 26.77 -0.15 -1.37
CA GLN A 70 27.05 0.31 0.00
C GLN A 70 28.53 0.65 0.23
N ASP A 71 29.28 0.87 -0.85
CA ASP A 71 30.71 1.24 -0.83
C ASP A 71 30.91 2.75 -0.62
#